data_AF-A0A660S0P1-F1
#
_entry.id   AF-A0A660S0P1-F1
#
_cell.length_a   1.000
_cell.length_b   1.000
_cell.length_c   1.000
_cell.angle_alpha   90.00
_cell.angle_beta   90.00
_cell.angle_gamma   90.00
#
_symmetry.space_group_name_H-M   'P 1'
#
loop_
_entity.id
_entity.type
_entity.pdbx_description
1 polymer ?
#
loop_
_entity_poly.entity_id
_entity_poly.type
_entity_poly.pdbx_seq_one_letter_code
_entity_poly.pdbx_strand_id
1 'polypeptide(L)'
;VEYTINKSKIIAMEKTINIGICIDSENNQIIVYEIGYERNDNPCSGTRLFTVKPKGEGTQISSSGIIIFDPRGLNIIDEGDICIQNTKLNTYYKIVIGKGYQKIEKGKGLCPY
;
A
#
# COMPACT_ATOMS: atom_id res chain seq x y z
N VAL A 1 -7.77 2.45 -4.77
CA VAL A 1 -6.59 2.06 -3.96
C VAL A 1 -6.67 0.62 -3.52
N GLU A 2 -7.76 0.17 -2.90
CA GLU A 2 -7.93 -1.25 -2.53
C GLU A 2 -7.64 -2.23 -3.69
N TYR A 3 -8.20 -1.97 -4.88
CA TYR A 3 -7.89 -2.76 -6.09
C TYR A 3 -6.40 -2.83 -6.38
N THR A 4 -5.66 -1.73 -6.20
CA THR A 4 -4.20 -1.66 -6.39
C THR A 4 -3.49 -2.63 -5.45
N ILE A 5 -3.87 -2.62 -4.16
CA ILE A 5 -3.27 -3.48 -3.13
C ILE A 5 -3.57 -4.96 -3.40
N ASN A 6 -4.83 -5.28 -3.69
CA ASN A 6 -5.23 -6.64 -4.03
C ASN A 6 -4.53 -7.14 -5.31
N LYS A 7 -4.38 -6.27 -6.33
CA LYS A 7 -3.66 -6.60 -7.56
C LYS A 7 -2.19 -6.90 -7.28
N SER A 8 -1.53 -6.09 -6.45
CA SER A 8 -0.12 -6.33 -6.08
C SER A 8 0.07 -7.66 -5.36
N LYS A 9 -0.85 -8.01 -4.46
CA LYS A 9 -0.88 -9.32 -3.81
C LYS A 9 -0.99 -10.47 -4.82
N ILE A 10 -1.90 -10.34 -5.80
CA ILE A 10 -2.07 -11.35 -6.86
C ILE A 10 -0.78 -11.46 -7.70
N ILE A 11 -0.15 -10.35 -8.06
CA ILE A 11 1.10 -10.38 -8.84
C ILE A 11 2.22 -11.09 -8.07
N ALA A 12 2.33 -10.87 -6.76
CA ALA A 12 3.32 -11.56 -5.92
C ALA A 12 3.13 -13.08 -6.00
N MET A 13 1.87 -13.54 -5.91
CA MET A 13 1.51 -14.95 -6.02
C MET A 13 1.74 -15.52 -7.42
N GLU A 14 1.32 -14.81 -8.47
CA GLU A 14 1.45 -15.26 -9.86
C GLU A 14 2.92 -15.39 -10.29
N LYS A 15 3.74 -14.41 -9.91
CA LYS A 15 5.15 -14.38 -10.31
C LYS A 15 6.08 -15.13 -9.34
N THR A 16 5.58 -15.53 -8.17
CA THR A 16 6.39 -16.13 -7.10
C THR A 16 7.55 -15.22 -6.66
N ILE A 17 7.30 -13.91 -6.57
CA ILE A 17 8.29 -12.90 -6.14
C ILE A 17 7.68 -11.93 -5.12
N ASN A 18 8.55 -11.19 -4.43
CA ASN A 18 8.16 -10.14 -3.51
C ASN A 18 7.74 -8.88 -4.27
N ILE A 19 6.64 -8.27 -3.84
CA ILE A 19 6.10 -7.04 -4.41
C ILE A 19 6.02 -5.97 -3.32
N GLY A 20 6.74 -4.87 -3.51
CA GLY A 20 6.76 -3.71 -2.61
C GLY A 20 5.67 -2.70 -2.98
N ILE A 21 5.02 -2.15 -1.95
CA ILE A 21 4.09 -1.01 -2.08
C ILE A 21 4.77 0.22 -1.51
N CYS A 22 5.08 1.17 -2.39
CA CYS A 22 5.70 2.43 -2.03
C CYS A 22 4.67 3.56 -2.11
N ILE A 23 4.48 4.30 -1.02
CA ILE A 23 3.65 5.52 -1.03
C ILE A 23 4.56 6.74 -1.16
N ASP A 24 4.44 7.41 -2.29
CA ASP A 24 5.06 8.70 -2.54
C ASP A 24 4.03 9.79 -2.21
N SER A 25 4.09 10.24 -0.96
CA SER A 25 3.15 11.22 -0.41
C SER A 25 3.35 12.61 -1.03
N GLU A 26 4.57 12.95 -1.45
CA GLU A 26 4.90 14.22 -2.09
C GLU A 26 4.20 14.36 -3.44
N ASN A 27 4.18 13.28 -4.23
CA ASN A 27 3.49 13.23 -5.53
C ASN A 27 2.08 12.64 -5.46
N ASN A 28 1.59 12.36 -4.25
CA ASN A 28 0.28 11.78 -3.96
C ASN A 28 0.00 10.51 -4.81
N GLN A 29 0.90 9.54 -4.75
CA GLN A 29 0.83 8.34 -5.59
C GLN A 29 1.28 7.07 -4.89
N ILE A 30 0.77 5.94 -5.37
CA ILE A 30 1.20 4.59 -5.02
C ILE A 30 2.06 4.09 -6.16
N ILE A 31 3.25 3.60 -5.85
CA ILE A 31 4.14 2.97 -6.81
C ILE A 31 4.34 1.53 -6.38
N VAL A 32 4.11 0.60 -7.30
CA VAL A 32 4.27 -0.83 -7.06
C VAL A 32 5.57 -1.28 -7.70
N TYR A 33 6.41 -1.93 -6.90
CA TYR A 33 7.72 -2.42 -7.29
C TYR A 33 7.78 -3.94 -7.24
N GLU A 34 8.44 -4.51 -8.22
CA GLU A 34 8.99 -5.85 -8.14
C GLU A 34 10.35 -5.76 -7.47
N ILE A 35 10.48 -6.36 -6.28
CA ILE A 35 11.69 -6.24 -5.44
C ILE A 35 12.50 -7.54 -5.39
N GLY A 36 12.05 -8.60 -6.08
CA GLY A 36 12.79 -9.86 -6.18
C GLY A 36 12.44 -10.83 -5.06
N TYR A 37 13.44 -11.42 -4.41
CA TYR A 37 13.23 -12.52 -3.45
C TYR A 37 13.71 -12.20 -2.03
N GLU A 38 14.47 -11.12 -1.84
CA GLU A 38 15.00 -10.76 -0.53
C GLU A 38 13.91 -10.16 0.36
N ARG A 39 14.00 -10.47 1.65
CA ARG A 39 12.95 -10.14 2.64
C ARG A 39 13.19 -8.83 3.39
N ASN A 40 14.38 -8.24 3.27
CA ASN A 40 14.78 -7.01 3.96
C ASN A 40 14.82 -5.79 3.02
N ASP A 41 14.19 -5.89 1.85
CA ASP A 41 14.26 -4.83 0.85
C ASP A 41 13.35 -3.65 1.18
N ASN A 42 13.82 -2.46 0.80
CA ASN A 42 13.00 -1.25 0.79
C ASN A 42 11.82 -1.47 -0.19
N PRO A 43 10.55 -1.26 0.21
CA PRO A 43 9.40 -1.47 -0.68
C PRO A 43 9.41 -0.56 -1.91
N CYS A 44 10.27 0.46 -1.92
CA CYS A 44 10.47 1.44 -2.99
C CYS A 44 11.71 1.16 -3.87
N SER A 45 12.42 0.05 -3.68
CA SER A 45 13.62 -0.30 -4.48
C SER A 45 13.35 -1.52 -5.36
N GLY A 46 13.46 -1.36 -6.68
CA GLY A 46 13.31 -2.47 -7.63
C GLY A 46 12.79 -2.00 -8.98
N THR A 47 12.25 -2.94 -9.76
CA THR A 47 11.63 -2.63 -11.05
C THR A 47 10.22 -2.10 -10.84
N ARG A 48 9.98 -0.86 -11.26
CA ARG A 48 8.64 -0.27 -11.20
C ARG A 48 7.68 -1.03 -12.13
N LEU A 49 6.63 -1.61 -11.55
CA LEU A 49 5.59 -2.28 -12.32
C LEU A 49 4.53 -1.29 -12.80
N PHE A 50 3.95 -0.52 -11.89
CA PHE A 50 2.94 0.49 -12.23
C PHE A 50 2.77 1.52 -11.12
N THR A 51 2.15 2.64 -11.48
CA THR A 51 1.85 3.76 -10.57
C THR A 51 0.35 4.04 -10.59
N VAL A 52 -0.21 4.32 -9.42
CA VAL A 52 -1.62 4.71 -9.25
C VAL A 52 -1.71 6.01 -8.49
N LYS A 53 -2.45 6.97 -9.04
CA LYS A 53 -2.80 8.23 -8.37
C LYS A 53 -4.25 8.18 -7.89
N PRO A 54 -4.54 8.50 -6.62
CA PRO A 54 -5.92 8.71 -6.19
C PRO A 54 -6.55 9.83 -7.02
N LYS A 55 -7.82 9.66 -7.37
CA LYS A 55 -8.62 10.73 -7.98
C LYS A 55 -9.56 11.31 -6.93
N GLY A 56 -9.82 12.61 -7.02
CA GLY A 56 -10.75 13.30 -6.14
C GLY A 56 -10.10 14.51 -5.49
N GLU A 57 -10.81 15.63 -5.51
CA GLU A 57 -10.31 16.86 -4.92
C GLU A 57 -10.13 16.73 -3.40
N GLY A 58 -9.02 17.24 -2.88
CA GLY A 58 -8.67 17.12 -1.46
C GLY A 58 -8.26 15.72 -1.02
N THR A 59 -8.03 14.79 -1.96
CA THR A 59 -7.59 13.43 -1.62
C THR A 59 -6.07 13.39 -1.46
N GLN A 60 -5.60 12.94 -0.29
CA GLN A 60 -4.19 12.72 0.02
C GLN A 60 -3.97 11.27 0.41
N ILE A 61 -2.83 10.71 0.01
CA ILE A 61 -2.39 9.39 0.40
C ILE A 61 -1.14 9.45 1.27
N SER A 62 -1.07 8.55 2.22
CA SER A 62 0.05 8.39 3.14
C SER A 62 0.10 6.95 3.63
N SER A 63 1.22 6.55 4.22
CA SER A 63 1.35 5.24 4.86
C SER A 63 2.19 5.29 6.12
N SER A 64 1.98 4.30 6.98
CA SER A 64 2.90 3.89 8.04
C SER A 64 3.36 2.46 7.78
N GLY A 65 4.52 2.10 8.31
CA GLY A 65 5.08 0.76 8.18
C GLY A 65 5.61 0.41 6.78
N ILE A 66 5.99 -0.86 6.61
CA ILE A 66 6.54 -1.39 5.37
C ILE A 66 5.58 -2.44 4.82
N ILE A 67 5.19 -2.29 3.56
CA ILE A 67 4.21 -3.16 2.91
C ILE A 67 4.88 -3.88 1.75
N ILE A 68 5.13 -5.17 1.94
CA ILE A 68 5.75 -6.06 0.97
C ILE A 68 5.00 -7.37 0.98
N PHE A 69 4.37 -7.72 -0.15
CA PHE A 69 3.72 -9.01 -0.30
C PHE A 69 4.71 -10.07 -0.76
N ASP A 70 4.75 -11.20 -0.06
CA ASP A 70 5.51 -12.38 -0.47
C ASP A 70 4.71 -13.24 -1.49
N PRO A 71 5.32 -14.31 -2.04
CA PRO A 71 4.65 -15.23 -2.96
C PRO A 71 3.39 -15.93 -2.43
N ARG A 72 3.11 -15.86 -1.13
CA ARG A 72 1.88 -16.39 -0.52
C ARG A 72 0.81 -15.32 -0.40
N GLY A 73 1.10 -14.11 -0.86
CA GLY A 73 0.25 -12.94 -0.76
C GLY A 73 0.13 -12.41 0.68
N LEU A 74 1.13 -12.66 1.51
CA LEU A 74 1.19 -12.21 2.90
C LEU A 74 2.16 -11.04 3.04
N ASN A 75 1.85 -10.08 3.89
CA ASN A 75 2.82 -9.04 4.22
C ASN A 75 4.01 -9.68 4.96
N ILE A 76 5.24 -9.36 4.56
CA ILE A 76 6.45 -9.92 5.16
C ILE A 76 6.69 -9.36 6.57
N ILE A 77 6.40 -8.07 6.75
CA ILE A 77 6.60 -7.33 8.00
C ILE A 77 5.27 -7.20 8.74
N ASP A 78 5.33 -7.23 10.08
CA ASP A 78 4.17 -6.91 10.90
C ASP A 78 3.95 -5.40 10.83
N GLU A 79 2.73 -5.01 10.43
CA GLU A 79 2.22 -3.64 10.38
C GLU A 79 2.59 -2.82 9.12
N GLY A 80 1.53 -2.40 8.44
CA GLY A 80 1.59 -1.45 7.34
C GLY A 80 0.20 -0.91 7.05
N ASP A 81 0.05 0.41 7.13
CA ASP A 81 -1.23 1.06 6.87
C ASP A 81 -1.12 1.97 5.67
N ILE A 82 -2.15 1.98 4.85
CA ILE A 82 -2.31 2.97 3.78
C ILE A 82 -3.53 3.79 4.12
N CYS A 83 -3.30 5.08 4.31
CA CYS A 83 -4.38 6.02 4.53
C CYS A 83 -4.69 6.84 3.29
N ILE A 84 -5.98 6.96 2.99
CA ILE A 84 -6.51 7.90 2.01
C ILE A 84 -7.41 8.89 2.77
N GLN A 85 -6.93 10.11 2.91
CA GLN A 85 -7.64 11.20 3.56
C GLN A 85 -8.32 12.08 2.52
N ASN A 86 -9.58 12.44 2.73
CA ASN A 86 -10.19 13.58 2.07
C ASN A 86 -10.18 14.77 3.03
N THR A 87 -9.36 15.79 2.75
CA THR A 87 -9.18 16.96 3.61
C THR A 87 -10.38 17.90 3.58
N LYS A 88 -11.14 17.94 2.47
CA LYS A 88 -12.34 18.77 2.36
C LYS A 88 -13.52 18.21 3.14
N LEU A 89 -13.73 16.91 3.06
CA LEU A 89 -14.82 16.21 3.75
C LEU A 89 -14.44 15.81 5.18
N ASN A 90 -13.16 15.95 5.54
CA ASN A 90 -12.61 15.52 6.81
C ASN A 90 -12.95 14.05 7.13
N THR A 91 -12.76 13.18 6.13
CA THR A 91 -13.03 11.74 6.20
C THR A 91 -11.83 10.96 5.73
N TYR A 92 -11.63 9.77 6.30
CA TYR A 92 -10.55 8.87 5.88
C TYR A 92 -11.05 7.48 5.50
N TYR A 93 -10.22 6.82 4.70
CA TYR A 93 -10.29 5.42 4.36
C TYR A 93 -8.90 4.82 4.63
N LYS A 94 -8.79 3.91 5.59
CA LYS A 94 -7.54 3.26 6.01
C LYS A 94 -7.58 1.80 5.59
N ILE A 95 -6.52 1.34 4.94
CA ILE A 95 -6.26 -0.08 4.67
C ILE A 95 -5.19 -0.51 5.65
N VAL A 96 -5.57 -1.38 6.59
CA VAL A 96 -4.65 -1.99 7.55
C VAL A 96 -4.17 -3.31 6.98
N ILE A 97 -2.86 -3.50 6.90
CA ILE A 97 -2.21 -4.69 6.34
C ILE A 97 -1.32 -5.31 7.41
N GLY A 98 -1.75 -6.44 7.96
CA GLY A 98 -0.96 -7.22 8.91
C GLY A 98 -0.41 -8.50 8.29
N LYS A 99 0.31 -9.30 9.09
CA LYS A 99 0.69 -10.67 8.68
C LYS A 99 -0.55 -11.54 8.56
N GLY A 100 -1.01 -11.78 7.33
CA GLY A 100 -2.11 -12.69 7.06
C GLY A 100 -3.48 -12.04 6.93
N TYR A 101 -3.63 -10.74 7.18
CA TYR A 101 -4.93 -10.08 7.08
C TYR A 101 -4.84 -8.69 6.44
N GLN A 102 -5.96 -8.30 5.85
CA GLN A 102 -6.21 -6.95 5.37
C GLN A 102 -7.57 -6.52 5.92
N LYS A 103 -7.63 -5.33 6.53
CA LYS A 103 -8.86 -4.74 7.05
C LYS A 103 -9.03 -3.34 6.48
N ILE A 104 -10.28 -2.95 6.27
CA ILE A 104 -10.64 -1.59 5.88
C ILE A 104 -11.30 -0.90 7.06
N GLU A 105 -10.83 0.30 7.35
CA GLU A 105 -11.41 1.19 8.36
C GLU A 105 -11.81 2.51 7.70
N LYS A 106 -12.90 3.10 8.15
CA LYS A 106 -13.40 4.38 7.65
C LYS A 106 -13.82 5.23 8.83
N GLY A 107 -13.61 6.52 8.73
CA GLY A 107 -14.00 7.43 9.80
C GLY A 107 -13.96 8.89 9.38
N LYS A 108 -14.21 9.75 10.37
CA LYS A 108 -14.07 11.21 10.27
C LYS A 108 -12.86 11.66 11.06
N GLY A 109 -12.32 12.82 10.69
CA GLY A 109 -11.11 13.38 11.29
C GLY A 109 -9.85 12.95 10.56
N LEU A 110 -8.71 13.15 11.25
CA LEU A 110 -7.42 12.70 10.79
C LEU A 110 -7.33 11.18 10.86
N CYS A 111 -6.67 10.61 9.85
CA CYS A 111 -6.41 9.19 9.81
C CYS A 111 -5.42 8.76 10.91
N PRO A 112 -5.77 7.79 11.76
CA PRO A 112 -4.86 7.26 12.77
C PRO A 112 -3.84 6.31 12.13
N TYR A 113 -2.58 6.37 12.57
CA TYR A 113 -1.56 5.36 12.27
C TYR A 113 -1.45 4.42 13.46
#